data_AF-A0A550GEL9-F1
#
_entry.id   AF-A0A550GEL9-F1
#
_cell.length_a   1.000
_cell.length_b   1.000
_cell.length_c   1.000
_cell.angle_alpha   90.00
_cell.angle_beta   90.00
_cell.angle_gamma   90.00
#
_symmetry.space_group_name_H-M   'P 1'
#
loop_
_entity.id
_entity.type
_entity.pdbx_description
1 polymer ?
#
loop_
_entity_poly.entity_id
_entity_poly.type
_entity_poly.pdbx_seq_one_letter_code
_entity_poly.pdbx_strand_id
1 'polypeptide(L)' 'MTIKADKKLDCVGLFCPEPVFNTRLQLDQMEIGETLEVIADDPAAKSDI' A
#
# COMPACT_ATOMS: atom_id res chain seq x y z
N MET A 1 12.37 -11.56 -12.65
CA MET A 1 11.04 -12.01 -12.18
C MET A 1 10.19 -10.76 -12.00
N THR A 2 9.14 -10.60 -12.79
CA THR A 2 8.27 -9.42 -12.70
C THR A 2 7.25 -9.71 -11.62
N ILE A 3 7.40 -9.11 -10.44
CA ILE A 3 6.38 -9.17 -9.39
C ILE A 3 5.20 -8.37 -9.94
N LYS A 4 4.14 -9.07 -10.35
CA LYS A 4 2.90 -8.45 -10.81
C LYS A 4 2.00 -8.38 -9.58
N ALA A 5 1.78 -7.18 -9.07
CA ALA A 5 0.87 -6.99 -7.95
C ALA A 5 -0.56 -7.31 -8.38
N ASP A 6 -1.29 -8.02 -7.51
CA ASP A 6 -2.69 -8.38 -7.71
C ASP A 6 -3.61 -7.17 -7.48
N LYS A 7 -3.23 -6.30 -6.54
CA LYS A 7 -3.90 -5.04 -6.27
C LYS A 7 -2.92 -3.87 -6.29
N LYS A 8 -3.44 -2.69 -6.60
CA LYS A 8 -2.69 -1.42 -6.56
C LYS A 8 -3.43 -0.42 -5.66
N LEU A 9 -2.68 0.32 -4.88
CA LEU A 9 -3.16 1.37 -4.00
C LEU A 9 -2.35 2.64 -4.24
N ASP A 10 -3.03 3.71 -4.65
CA ASP A 10 -2.43 5.02 -4.86
C ASP A 10 -2.69 5.90 -3.62
N CYS A 11 -1.61 6.22 -2.94
CA CYS A 11 -1.56 7.08 -1.76
C CYS A 11 -0.71 8.34 -2.02
N VAL A 12 -0.48 8.72 -3.29
CA VAL A 12 0.26 9.94 -3.63
C VAL A 12 -0.53 11.18 -3.17
N GLY A 13 0.16 12.08 -2.46
CA GLY A 13 -0.43 13.27 -1.85
C GLY A 13 -1.14 13.01 -0.52
N LEU A 14 -1.16 11.77 -0.04
CA LEU A 14 -1.66 11.43 1.29
C LEU A 14 -0.50 11.46 2.30
N PHE A 15 -0.75 12.04 3.47
CA PHE A 15 0.21 12.10 4.56
C PHE A 15 -0.18 11.15 5.69
N CYS A 16 0.81 10.72 6.46
CA CYS A 16 0.57 9.93 7.68
C CYS A 16 -0.55 10.56 8.55
N PRO A 17 -1.58 9.78 8.97
CA PRO A 17 -1.66 8.30 8.95
C PRO A 17 -2.43 7.68 7.76
N GLU A 18 -2.86 8.45 6.77
CA GLU A 18 -3.75 7.95 5.72
C GLU A 18 -3.17 6.81 4.87
N PRO A 19 -1.90 6.85 4.40
CA PRO A 19 -1.33 5.77 3.59
C PRO A 19 -1.32 4.43 4.33
N VAL A 20 -1.00 4.45 5.63
CA VAL A 20 -0.93 3.27 6.48
C VAL A 20 -2.32 2.68 6.69
N PHE A 21 -3.30 3.54 6.95
CA PHE A 21 -4.68 3.10 7.18
C PHE A 21 -5.28 2.49 5.90
N ASN A 22 -5.10 3.14 4.75
CA ASN A 22 -5.57 2.63 3.47
C ASN A 22 -4.89 1.33 3.08
N THR A 23 -3.57 1.22 3.31
CA THR A 23 -2.83 -0.02 3.08
C THR A 23 -3.38 -1.15 3.94
N ARG A 24 -3.62 -0.90 5.23
CA ARG A 24 -4.17 -1.89 6.14
C ARG A 24 -5.59 -2.31 5.77
N LEU A 25 -6.45 -1.35 5.43
CA LEU A 25 -7.81 -1.64 4.99
C LEU A 25 -7.82 -2.52 3.72
N GLN A 26 -6.89 -2.25 2.80
CA GLN A 26 -6.76 -3.03 1.57
C GLN A 26 -6.24 -4.44 1.86
N LEU A 27 -5.26 -4.58 2.75
CA LEU A 27 -4.75 -5.87 3.21
C LEU A 27 -5.82 -6.71 3.92
N ASP A 28 -6.69 -6.09 4.73
CA ASP A 28 -7.80 -6.78 5.39
C ASP A 28 -8.84 -7.32 4.38
N GLN A 29 -8.91 -6.73 3.18
CA GLN A 29 -9.77 -7.19 2.07
C GLN A 29 -9.05 -8.12 1.09
N MET A 30 -7.78 -8.46 1.34
CA MET A 30 -6.98 -9.32 0.47
C MET A 30 -6.91 -10.73 1.02
N GLU A 31 -6.79 -11.68 0.10
CA GLU A 31 -6.56 -13.07 0.45
C GLU A 31 -5.07 -13.33 0.68
N ILE A 32 -4.78 -14.32 1.53
CA ILE A 32 -3.41 -14.74 1.82
C ILE A 32 -2.77 -15.26 0.53
N GLY A 33 -1.68 -14.63 0.11
CA GLY A 33 -0.95 -14.96 -1.12
C GLY A 33 -1.09 -13.91 -2.22
N GLU A 34 -2.01 -12.95 -2.07
CA GLU A 34 -2.08 -11.78 -2.96
C GLU A 34 -0.98 -10.76 -2.62
N THR A 35 -0.59 -9.97 -3.62
CA THR A 35 0.39 -8.90 -3.50
C THR A 35 -0.22 -7.53 -3.76
N LEU A 36 0.09 -6.56 -2.90
CA LEU A 36 -0.37 -5.18 -2.99
C LEU A 36 0.78 -4.26 -3.40
N GLU A 37 0.61 -3.50 -4.47
CA GLU A 37 1.51 -2.41 -4.85
C GLU A 37 0.97 -1.10 -4.26
N VAL A 38 1.73 -0.48 -3.36
CA VAL A 38 1.40 0.83 -2.79
C VAL A 38 2.29 1.89 -3.41
N ILE A 39 1.68 2.93 -3.98
CA ILE A 39 2.38 4.08 -4.55
C ILE A 39 2.17 5.24 -3.58
N ALA A 40 3.24 5.72 -2.96
CA ALA A 40 3.20 6.85 -2.04
C ALA A 40 4.41 7.77 -2.28
N ASP A 41 4.22 9.07 -2.11
CA ASP A 41 5.26 10.09 -2.19
C ASP A 41 5.70 10.63 -0.82
N ASP A 42 5.02 10.20 0.26
CA ASP A 42 5.39 10.53 1.64
C ASP A 42 6.71 9.83 2.04
N PRO A 43 7.74 10.57 2.49
CA PRO A 43 8.98 9.98 2.99
C PRO A 43 8.76 9.04 4.19
N ALA A 44 7.71 9.25 4.99
CA ALA A 44 7.39 8.38 6.13
C ALA A 44 6.82 7.03 5.68
N ALA A 45 6.13 6.96 4.53
CA ALA A 45 5.49 5.74 4.05
C ALA A 45 6.48 4.58 3.86
N LYS A 46 7.74 4.87 3.50
CA LYS A 46 8.80 3.87 3.35
C LYS A 46 9.21 3.19 4.66
N SER A 47 9.06 3.89 5.78
CA SER A 47 9.38 3.35 7.11
C SER A 47 8.16 2.72 7.79
N ASP A 48 6.96 3.16 7.41
CA ASP A 48 5.71 2.71 8.02
C ASP A 48 5.07 1.48 7.34
N ILE A 49 5.44 1.18 6.08
CA ILE A 49 4.92 0.07 5.24
C ILE A 49 6.08 -0.83 4.79
#